data_AF-A0A1A7XX46-F1
#
_entry.id   AF-A0A1A7XX46-F1
#
_cell.length_a   1.000
_cell.length_b   1.000
_cell.length_c   1.000
_cell.angle_alpha   90.00
_cell.angle_beta   90.00
_cell.angle_gamma   90.00
#
_symmetry.space_group_name_H-M   'P 1'
#
loop_
_entity.id
_entity.type
_entity.pdbx_description
1 polymer ?
#
loop_
_entity_poly.entity_id
_entity_poly.type
_entity_poly.pdbx_seq_one_letter_code
_entity_poly.pdbx_strand_id
1 'polypeptide(L)' 'KRTTVSRRLEIKLSFKTHRLSFYNISPTSGKTHIYTFKANLSEPVHLAYRMMSGHPKARVTLYS' A
#
# COMPACT_ATOMS: atom_id res chain seq x y z
N LYS A 1 10.27 -17.05 9.78
CA LYS A 1 10.60 -15.82 9.02
C LYS A 1 9.85 -14.66 9.68
N ARG A 2 10.53 -13.79 10.44
CA ARG A 2 9.88 -12.70 11.20
C ARG A 2 9.51 -11.60 10.19
N THR A 3 8.23 -11.27 10.04
CA THR A 3 7.81 -10.11 9.25
C THR A 3 8.34 -8.87 9.96
N THR A 4 9.32 -8.19 9.36
CA THR A 4 9.70 -6.85 9.78
C THR A 4 8.47 -5.97 9.62
N VAL A 5 8.04 -5.33 10.70
CA VAL A 5 6.88 -4.43 10.68
C VAL A 5 7.23 -3.24 9.79
N SER A 6 6.73 -3.23 8.55
CA SER A 6 6.69 -2.03 7.75
C SER A 6 5.69 -1.07 8.39
N ARG A 7 6.17 0.08 8.83
CA ARG A 7 5.34 1.07 9.55
C ARG A 7 4.56 1.97 8.62
N ARG A 8 4.97 2.07 7.34
CA ARG A 8 4.35 2.97 6.36
C ARG A 8 4.45 2.38 4.96
N LEU A 9 3.29 2.28 4.31
CA LEU A 9 3.11 1.79 2.96
C LEU A 9 2.60 2.95 2.10
N GLU A 10 3.20 3.14 0.93
CA GLU A 10 2.63 3.99 -0.11
C GLU A 10 1.96 3.13 -1.17
N ILE A 11 0.75 3.53 -1.55
CA ILE A 11 -0.02 2.95 -2.65
C ILE A 11 -0.11 4.01 -3.75
N LYS A 12 0.45 3.73 -4.92
CA LYS A 12 0.45 4.65 -6.07
C LYS A 12 -0.38 4.08 -7.20
N LEU A 13 -1.49 4.75 -7.52
CA LEU A 13 -2.37 4.44 -8.64
C LEU A 13 -2.10 5.38 -9.81
N SER A 14 -1.98 4.84 -11.02
CA SER A 14 -1.86 5.62 -12.25
C SER A 14 -2.82 5.07 -13.30
N PHE A 15 -3.88 5.83 -13.59
CA PHE A 15 -4.81 5.52 -14.67
C PHE A 15 -4.12 5.59 -16.04
N LYS A 16 -3.28 6.62 -16.28
CA LYS A 16 -2.53 6.77 -17.54
C LYS A 16 -1.69 5.55 -17.90
N THR A 17 -1.06 4.91 -16.90
CA THR A 17 -0.19 3.75 -17.15
C THR A 17 -0.84 2.42 -16.79
N HIS A 18 -2.09 2.43 -16.31
CA HIS A 18 -2.81 1.22 -15.89
C HIS A 18 -2.05 0.40 -14.83
N ARG A 19 -1.45 1.10 -13.86
CA ARG A 19 -0.56 0.52 -12.84
C ARG A 19 -0.97 0.89 -11.42
N LEU A 20 -0.92 -0.11 -10.56
CA LEU A 20 -1.04 0.02 -9.11
C LEU A 20 0.26 -0.49 -8.47
N SER A 21 1.04 0.42 -7.89
CA SER A 21 2.34 0.11 -7.29
C SER A 21 2.33 0.28 -5.78
N PHE A 22 3.06 -0.60 -5.09
CA PHE A 22 3.21 -0.61 -3.64
C PHE A 22 4.67 -0.38 -3.26
N TYR A 23 4.90 0.47 -2.25
CA TYR A 23 6.24 0.79 -1.77
C TYR A 23 6.30 0.83 -0.25
N ASN A 24 7.37 0.26 0.32
CA ASN A 24 7.71 0.48 1.73
C ASN A 24 8.36 1.86 1.85
N ILE A 25 7.91 2.63 2.83
CA ILE A 25 8.49 3.94 3.15
C ILE A 25 9.22 3.83 4.48
N SER A 26 10.52 4.13 4.44
CA SER A 26 11.40 4.19 5.60
C SER A 26 11.98 5.60 5.72
N PRO A 27 12.05 6.17 6.94
CA PRO A 27 12.75 7.43 7.15
C PRO A 27 14.24 7.37 6.77
N THR A 28 14.87 6.21 6.92
CA THR A 28 16.32 6.05 6.73
C THR A 28 16.71 5.56 5.34
N SER A 29 15.94 4.61 4.79
CA SER A 29 16.24 3.99 3.49
C SER A 29 15.34 4.50 2.36
N GLY A 30 14.49 5.49 2.64
CA GLY A 30 13.58 6.07 1.67
C GLY A 30 12.52 5.08 1.19
N LYS A 31 12.31 5.04 -0.14
CA LYS A 31 11.22 4.33 -0.78
C LYS A 31 11.72 3.06 -1.47
N THR A 32 11.24 1.90 -1.00
CA THR A 32 11.58 0.60 -1.59
C THR A 32 10.38 0.02 -2.31
N HIS A 33 10.53 -0.31 -3.60
CA HIS A 33 9.48 -0.96 -4.38
C HIS A 33 9.19 -2.36 -3.84
N ILE A 34 7.91 -2.66 -3.65
CA ILE A 34 7.44 -3.98 -3.24
C ILE A 34 6.92 -4.73 -4.46
N TYR A 35 5.93 -4.14 -5.15
CA TYR A 35 5.28 -4.79 -6.27
C TYR A 35 4.49 -3.81 -7.12
N THR A 36 4.22 -4.19 -8.37
CA THR A 36 3.29 -3.46 -9.26
C THR A 36 2.35 -4.42 -9.96
N PHE A 37 1.05 -4.17 -9.82
CA PHE A 37 0.02 -4.77 -10.65
C PHE A 37 -0.18 -3.94 -11.91
N LYS A 38 -0.41 -4.63 -13.03
CA LYS A 38 -0.98 -4.04 -14.24
C LYS A 38 -2.44 -4.47 -14.30
N ALA A 39 -3.35 -3.52 -14.42
CA ALA A 39 -4.78 -3.79 -14.50
C ALA A 39 -5.41 -2.80 -15.46
N ASN A 40 -6.40 -3.23 -16.26
CA ASN A 40 -7.17 -2.28 -17.04
C ASN A 40 -8.04 -1.44 -16.08
N LEU A 41 -7.84 -0.13 -16.10
CA LEU A 41 -8.47 0.81 -15.16
C LEU A 41 -9.40 1.73 -15.97
N SER A 42 -10.59 1.23 -16.29
CA SER A 42 -11.60 1.98 -17.03
C SER A 42 -12.62 2.66 -16.11
N GLU A 43 -12.84 2.10 -14.93
CA GLU A 43 -13.83 2.57 -13.96
C GLU A 43 -13.18 3.31 -12.78
N PRO A 44 -13.95 4.15 -12.06
CA PRO A 44 -13.50 4.74 -10.80
C PRO A 44 -13.01 3.68 -9.80
N VAL A 45 -11.90 3.97 -9.13
CA VAL A 45 -11.29 3.07 -8.13
C VAL A 45 -11.32 3.74 -6.77
N HIS A 46 -11.76 2.98 -5.76
CA HIS A 46 -11.79 3.42 -4.37
C HIS A 46 -10.72 2.69 -3.56
N LEU A 47 -10.15 3.38 -2.58
CA LEU A 47 -9.25 2.76 -1.62
C LEU A 47 -10.03 1.84 -0.70
N ALA A 48 -9.61 0.58 -0.61
CA ALA A 48 -10.17 -0.41 0.31
C ALA A 48 -9.05 -0.94 1.22
N TYR A 49 -9.41 -1.25 2.47
CA TYR A 49 -8.52 -1.92 3.42
C TYR A 49 -9.30 -2.95 4.22
N ARG A 50 -8.63 -4.03 4.64
CA ARG A 50 -9.20 -5.08 5.48
C ARG A 50 -8.29 -5.29 6.68
N MET A 51 -8.82 -5.09 7.87
CA MET A 51 -8.16 -5.48 9.11
C MET A 51 -8.64 -6.87 9.50
N MET A 52 -7.73 -7.81 9.72
CA MET A 52 -8.09 -9.12 10.26
C MET A 52 -8.41 -8.98 11.74
N SER A 53 -9.57 -9.49 12.16
CA SER A 53 -10.06 -9.37 13.54
C SER A 53 -9.16 -10.13 14.52
N GLY A 54 -8.84 -9.51 15.67
CA GLY A 54 -8.27 -10.21 16.83
C GLY A 54 -7.13 -9.50 17.55
N HIS A 55 -6.54 -8.45 16.98
CA HIS A 55 -5.48 -7.69 17.66
C HIS A 55 -5.99 -6.32 18.12
N PRO A 56 -6.14 -6.07 19.43
CA PRO A 56 -6.70 -4.82 19.97
C PRO A 56 -5.84 -3.57 19.68
N LYS A 57 -4.64 -3.76 19.12
CA LYS A 57 -3.70 -2.69 18.74
C LYS A 57 -3.60 -2.47 17.24
N ALA A 58 -4.36 -3.21 16.43
CA ALA A 58 -4.36 -3.03 14.98
C ALA A 58 -5.02 -1.68 14.63
N ARG A 59 -4.27 -0.82 13.94
CA ARG A 59 -4.76 0.47 13.46
C ARG A 59 -4.15 0.77 12.10
N VAL A 60 -4.91 1.45 11.25
CA VAL A 60 -4.44 1.99 9.98
C VAL A 60 -4.76 3.48 10.00
N THR A 61 -3.73 4.31 9.77
CA THR A 61 -3.88 5.76 9.62
C THR A 61 -3.59 6.10 8.18
N LEU A 62 -4.53 6.77 7.53
CA LEU A 62 -4.35 7.27 6.17
C LEU A 62 -3.67 8.65 6.21
N TYR A 63 -2.70 8.83 5.33
CA TYR A 63 -2.06 10.10 5.06
C TYR A 63 -2.33 10.45 3.60
N SER A 64 -2.85 11.65 3.33
CA SER A 64 -2.98 12.22 1.99
C SER A 64 -1.72 12.95 1.58
#